data_AF-A0A957BY85-F1
#
_entry.id   AF-A0A957BY85-F1
#
_cell.length_a   1.000
_cell.length_b   1.000
_cell.length_c   1.000
_cell.angle_alpha   90.00
_cell.angle_beta   90.00
_cell.angle_gamma   90.00
#
_symmetry.space_group_name_H-M   'P 1'
#
loop_
_entity.id
_entity.type
_entity.pdbx_description
1 polymer ?
#
loop_
_entity_poly.entity_id
_entity_poly.type
_entity_poly.pdbx_seq_one_letter_code
_entity_poly.pdbx_strand_id
1 'polypeptide(L)'
;MVTARNFLLIVFTGLVSVGLLFAQEERSAEDCTPEALAAEQSALFGQYPLNVDDPLQAQANLFDLSAALQELALSCGYQPSPEQASAQIGRTLQFAGLPQIIEAMAVGDDVEQILIDLETVNGDSFNGQLLYNGLEPALDGTPLTCSSCHLSEAVAPPTEGTWTRITEERLQDPALEGYDARHYIVESILHPDAYVVPGYTPNLMPAAFGFRLDLQQLEDLIAYLESQDQ
;
A
#
# COMPACT_ATOMS: atom_id res chain seq x y z
N MET A 1 -8.56 -68.37 -13.60
CA MET A 1 -7.17 -68.06 -14.01
C MET A 1 -7.20 -66.74 -14.77
N VAL A 2 -6.22 -65.86 -14.49
CA VAL A 2 -5.97 -64.53 -15.12
C VAL A 2 -6.88 -63.41 -14.57
N THR A 3 -6.59 -62.80 -13.41
CA THR A 3 -5.62 -61.75 -12.99
C THR A 3 -6.26 -60.37 -12.82
N ALA A 4 -6.06 -59.83 -11.62
CA ALA A 4 -6.50 -58.54 -11.13
C ALA A 4 -5.83 -57.37 -11.86
N ARG A 5 -6.53 -56.23 -11.95
CA ARG A 5 -5.95 -54.93 -12.26
C ARG A 5 -6.41 -53.94 -11.19
N ASN A 6 -5.49 -53.64 -10.27
CA ASN A 6 -5.62 -52.62 -9.24
C ASN A 6 -5.92 -51.26 -9.88
N PHE A 7 -6.99 -50.60 -9.47
CA PHE A 7 -7.16 -49.16 -9.65
C PHE A 7 -6.70 -48.48 -8.36
N LEU A 8 -5.56 -47.82 -8.45
CA LEU A 8 -4.98 -47.00 -7.40
C LEU A 8 -5.78 -45.69 -7.33
N LEU A 9 -6.55 -45.51 -6.25
CA LEU A 9 -7.16 -44.23 -5.89
C LEU A 9 -6.04 -43.29 -5.43
N ILE A 10 -5.67 -42.33 -6.27
CA ILE A 10 -4.81 -41.22 -5.89
C ILE A 10 -5.69 -40.21 -5.14
N VAL A 11 -5.55 -40.17 -3.82
CA VAL A 11 -6.11 -39.13 -2.97
C VAL A 11 -5.27 -37.87 -3.20
N PHE A 12 -5.85 -36.87 -3.86
CA PHE A 12 -5.28 -35.53 -3.97
C PHE A 12 -5.43 -34.85 -2.60
N THR A 13 -4.42 -34.99 -1.74
CA THR A 13 -4.28 -34.12 -0.56
C THR A 13 -3.91 -32.73 -1.04
N GLY A 14 -4.83 -31.78 -0.87
CA GLY A 14 -4.59 -30.37 -1.15
C GLY A 14 -3.40 -29.85 -0.35
N LEU A 15 -2.38 -29.38 -1.06
CA LEU A 15 -1.39 -28.47 -0.51
C LEU A 15 -2.08 -27.14 -0.29
N VAL A 16 -2.48 -26.90 0.97
CA VAL A 16 -2.78 -25.55 1.45
C VAL A 16 -1.42 -24.84 1.52
N SER A 17 -1.23 -23.90 0.61
CA SER A 17 -0.15 -22.93 0.65
C SER A 17 -0.21 -22.18 1.98
N VAL A 18 0.84 -22.32 2.78
CA VAL A 18 1.09 -21.49 3.97
C VAL A 18 1.47 -20.10 3.45
N GLY A 19 0.47 -19.33 3.07
CA GLY A 19 0.57 -17.87 3.10
C GLY A 19 0.54 -17.47 4.55
N LEU A 20 1.62 -16.85 5.03
CA LEU A 20 1.62 -16.05 6.26
C LEU A 20 0.70 -14.84 6.02
N LEU A 21 -0.60 -15.10 6.06
CA LEU A 21 -1.61 -14.12 6.38
C LEU A 21 -1.43 -13.85 7.89
N PHE A 22 -0.79 -12.74 8.24
CA PHE A 22 -1.11 -12.09 9.50
C PHE A 22 -2.55 -11.58 9.37
N ALA A 23 -3.52 -12.47 9.54
CA ALA A 23 -4.84 -12.06 9.94
C ALA A 23 -4.64 -11.41 11.32
N GLN A 24 -4.69 -10.09 11.39
CA GLN A 24 -5.02 -9.42 12.65
C GLN A 24 -6.41 -9.94 13.02
N GLU A 25 -6.45 -10.98 13.85
CA GLU A 25 -7.68 -11.43 14.47
C GLU A 25 -8.21 -10.23 15.28
N GLU A 26 -9.32 -9.64 14.83
CA GLU A 26 -9.90 -8.47 15.48
C GLU A 26 -10.12 -8.81 16.96
N ARG A 27 -9.37 -8.15 17.86
CA ARG A 27 -9.50 -8.40 19.29
C ARG A 27 -10.91 -8.09 19.74
N SER A 28 -11.51 -9.04 20.45
CA SER A 28 -12.85 -8.85 21.00
C SER A 28 -12.81 -7.92 22.21
N ALA A 29 -13.97 -7.39 22.62
CA ALA A 29 -14.08 -6.60 23.85
C ALA A 29 -13.64 -7.39 25.11
N GLU A 30 -13.72 -8.73 25.08
CA GLU A 30 -13.29 -9.59 26.18
C GLU A 30 -11.76 -9.63 26.31
N ASP A 31 -11.04 -9.56 25.19
CA ASP A 31 -9.57 -9.55 25.11
C ASP A 31 -8.92 -8.24 25.59
N CYS A 32 -9.76 -7.22 25.83
CA CYS A 32 -9.36 -5.86 26.18
C CYS A 32 -9.84 -5.42 27.58
N THR A 33 -10.31 -6.37 28.40
CA THR A 33 -10.58 -6.12 29.81
C THR A 33 -9.28 -5.85 30.58
N PRO A 34 -9.31 -5.11 31.71
CA PRO A 34 -8.11 -4.88 32.52
C PRO A 34 -7.41 -6.18 32.94
N GLU A 35 -8.18 -7.22 33.26
CA GLU A 35 -7.66 -8.54 33.60
C GLU A 35 -6.97 -9.22 32.42
N ALA A 36 -7.58 -9.17 31.22
CA ALA A 36 -6.99 -9.72 30.00
C ALA A 36 -5.70 -8.97 29.60
N LEU A 37 -5.72 -7.63 29.66
CA LEU A 37 -4.54 -6.80 29.38
C LEU A 37 -3.40 -7.06 30.37
N ALA A 38 -3.70 -7.26 31.65
CA ALA A 38 -2.68 -7.60 32.65
C ALA A 38 -2.08 -8.99 32.39
N ALA A 39 -2.90 -9.96 31.98
CA ALA A 39 -2.44 -11.29 31.60
C ALA A 39 -1.54 -11.24 30.36
N GLU A 40 -1.94 -10.50 29.33
CA GLU A 40 -1.16 -10.31 28.10
C GLU A 40 0.16 -9.58 28.38
N GLN A 41 0.14 -8.49 29.15
CA GLN A 41 1.35 -7.80 29.57
C GLN A 41 2.35 -8.74 30.26
N SER A 42 1.86 -9.60 31.15
CA SER A 42 2.68 -10.60 31.83
C SER A 42 3.27 -11.63 30.84
N ALA A 43 2.49 -12.06 29.85
CA ALA A 43 2.96 -12.95 28.79
C ALA A 43 4.07 -12.30 27.95
N LEU A 44 3.89 -11.03 27.55
CA LEU A 44 4.90 -10.25 26.83
C LEU A 44 6.21 -10.11 27.61
N PHE A 45 6.15 -9.89 28.93
CA PHE A 45 7.37 -9.89 29.76
C PHE A 45 8.08 -11.24 29.78
N GLY A 46 7.35 -12.35 29.66
CA GLY A 46 7.93 -13.69 29.49
C GLY A 46 8.56 -13.90 28.12
N GLN A 47 7.98 -13.33 27.06
CA GLN A 47 8.49 -13.42 25.69
C GLN A 47 9.76 -12.59 25.45
N TYR A 48 9.86 -11.44 26.12
CA TYR A 48 10.98 -10.50 25.98
C TYR A 48 11.78 -10.36 27.29
N PRO A 49 12.47 -11.42 27.76
CA PRO A 49 13.17 -11.40 29.05
C PRO A 49 14.40 -10.50 29.02
N LEU A 50 14.67 -9.79 30.11
CA LEU A 50 15.90 -8.99 30.25
C LEU A 50 17.04 -9.86 30.75
N ASN A 51 17.96 -10.23 29.85
CA ASN A 51 19.15 -11.00 30.19
C ASN A 51 20.26 -10.08 30.73
N VAL A 52 20.56 -10.16 32.02
CA VAL A 52 21.60 -9.34 32.66
C VAL A 52 23.02 -9.67 32.18
N ASP A 53 23.21 -10.88 31.64
CA ASP A 53 24.49 -11.34 31.12
C ASP A 53 24.70 -10.94 29.65
N ASP A 54 23.65 -10.43 28.98
CA ASP A 54 23.70 -9.93 27.60
C ASP A 54 23.01 -8.55 27.47
N PRO A 55 23.75 -7.46 27.72
CA PRO A 55 23.19 -6.11 27.70
C PRO A 55 22.61 -5.69 26.35
N LEU A 56 23.13 -6.21 25.23
CA LEU A 56 22.62 -5.86 23.90
C LEU A 56 21.28 -6.56 23.65
N GLN A 57 21.18 -7.85 23.96
CA GLN A 57 19.91 -8.56 23.87
C GLN A 57 18.87 -7.98 24.84
N ALA A 58 19.27 -7.58 26.05
CA ALA A 58 18.36 -6.93 26.99
C ALA A 58 17.81 -5.59 26.45
N GLN A 59 18.63 -4.79 25.77
CA GLN A 59 18.19 -3.55 25.12
C GLN A 59 17.24 -3.82 23.94
N ALA A 60 17.55 -4.81 23.10
CA ALA A 60 16.69 -5.23 22.00
C ALA A 60 15.32 -5.69 22.52
N ASN A 61 15.30 -6.59 23.50
CA ASN A 61 14.06 -7.08 24.12
C ASN A 61 13.26 -5.95 24.78
N LEU A 62 13.93 -4.96 25.38
CA LEU A 62 13.24 -3.80 25.95
C LEU A 62 12.55 -2.95 24.88
N PHE A 63 13.20 -2.75 23.72
CA PHE A 63 12.63 -2.04 22.58
C PHE A 63 11.42 -2.78 22.01
N ASP A 64 11.57 -4.09 21.75
CA ASP A 64 10.52 -4.93 21.18
C ASP A 64 9.32 -5.07 22.11
N LEU A 65 9.56 -5.24 23.42
CA LEU A 65 8.53 -5.24 24.45
C LEU A 65 7.73 -3.93 24.47
N SER A 66 8.42 -2.78 24.36
CA SER A 66 7.74 -1.49 24.29
C SER A 66 6.85 -1.38 23.05
N ALA A 67 7.33 -1.84 21.90
CA ALA A 67 6.54 -1.85 20.66
C ALA A 67 5.30 -2.75 20.80
N ALA A 68 5.47 -3.97 21.32
CA ALA A 68 4.37 -4.91 21.52
C ALA A 68 3.31 -4.39 22.50
N LEU A 69 3.72 -3.70 23.58
CA LEU A 69 2.78 -3.08 24.53
C LEU A 69 2.00 -1.91 23.90
N GLN A 70 2.63 -1.14 23.02
CA GLN A 70 1.95 -0.08 22.28
C GLN A 70 0.95 -0.67 21.28
N GLU A 71 1.35 -1.71 20.54
CA GLU A 71 0.47 -2.43 19.62
C GLU A 71 -0.74 -3.02 20.34
N LEU A 72 -0.54 -3.64 21.50
CA LEU A 72 -1.62 -4.16 22.34
C LEU A 72 -2.64 -3.06 22.68
N ALA A 73 -2.19 -1.89 23.12
CA ALA A 73 -3.09 -0.77 23.42
C ALA A 73 -3.89 -0.32 22.18
N LEU A 74 -3.22 -0.16 21.04
CA LEU A 74 -3.84 0.25 19.78
C LEU A 74 -4.87 -0.77 19.28
N SER A 75 -4.53 -2.07 19.36
CA SER A 75 -5.44 -3.18 18.97
C SER A 75 -6.71 -3.23 19.81
N CYS A 76 -6.66 -2.72 21.04
CA CYS A 76 -7.82 -2.58 21.93
C CYS A 76 -8.59 -1.26 21.74
N GLY A 77 -8.31 -0.51 20.67
CA GLY A 77 -9.00 0.72 20.32
C GLY A 77 -8.56 1.94 21.13
N TYR A 78 -7.44 1.88 21.86
CA TYR A 78 -6.90 3.07 22.51
C TYR A 78 -6.47 4.09 21.45
N GLN A 79 -6.95 5.32 21.58
CA GLN A 79 -6.58 6.44 20.72
C GLN A 79 -5.58 7.33 21.45
N PRO A 80 -4.31 7.39 21.01
CA PRO A 80 -3.31 8.28 21.61
C PRO A 80 -3.73 9.75 21.51
N SER A 81 -3.41 10.54 22.54
CA SER A 81 -3.53 12.00 22.47
C SER A 81 -2.56 12.57 21.42
N PRO A 82 -2.80 13.80 20.92
CA PRO A 82 -1.88 14.48 20.02
C PRO A 82 -0.45 14.57 20.55
N GLU A 83 -0.27 14.75 21.87
CA GLU A 83 1.04 14.78 22.52
C GLU A 83 1.70 13.41 22.53
N GLN A 84 0.94 12.33 22.78
CA GLN A 84 1.47 10.96 22.73
C GLN A 84 1.87 10.56 21.31
N ALA A 85 1.06 10.90 20.31
CA ALA A 85 1.38 10.70 18.90
C ALA A 85 2.65 11.47 18.50
N SER A 86 2.74 12.76 18.87
CA SER A 86 3.93 13.58 18.62
C SER A 86 5.19 13.01 19.29
N ALA A 87 5.06 12.52 20.52
CA ALA A 87 6.16 11.88 21.23
C ALA A 87 6.59 10.56 20.57
N GLN A 88 5.66 9.79 20.01
CA GLN A 88 5.96 8.58 19.25
C GLN A 88 6.72 8.91 17.97
N ILE A 89 6.26 9.88 17.19
CA ILE A 89 6.96 10.38 16.01
C ILE A 89 8.38 10.81 16.39
N GLY A 90 8.53 11.57 17.48
CA GLY A 90 9.84 12.00 17.97
C GLY A 90 10.76 10.86 18.40
N ARG A 91 10.23 9.71 18.86
CA ARG A 91 11.03 8.49 19.13
C ARG A 91 11.46 7.83 17.82
N THR A 92 10.55 7.66 16.87
CA THR A 92 10.84 7.08 15.56
C THR A 92 11.95 7.84 14.84
N LEU A 93 11.88 9.18 14.86
CA LEU A 93 12.87 10.05 14.24
C LEU A 93 14.28 9.98 14.85
N GLN A 94 14.45 9.34 16.02
CA GLN A 94 15.79 9.13 16.60
C GLN A 94 16.56 8.00 15.93
N PHE A 95 15.87 7.07 15.27
CA PHE A 95 16.48 5.88 14.66
C PHE A 95 16.09 5.65 13.19
N ALA A 96 15.05 6.32 12.69
CA ALA A 96 14.65 6.31 11.29
C ALA A 96 14.55 7.75 10.77
N GLY A 97 15.30 8.07 9.71
CA GLY A 97 15.23 9.39 9.08
C GLY A 97 13.94 9.55 8.27
N LEU A 98 13.47 10.79 8.09
CA LEU A 98 12.30 11.08 7.23
C LEU A 98 12.39 10.45 5.83
N PRO A 99 13.55 10.46 5.13
CA PRO A 99 13.64 9.79 3.82
C PRO A 99 13.35 8.29 3.88
N GLN A 100 13.84 7.60 4.93
CA GLN A 100 13.60 6.17 5.12
C GLN A 100 12.12 5.89 5.43
N ILE A 101 11.47 6.77 6.18
CA ILE A 101 10.04 6.65 6.49
C ILE A 101 9.21 6.83 5.22
N ILE A 102 9.51 7.86 4.42
CA ILE A 102 8.82 8.10 3.13
C ILE A 102 9.03 6.90 2.20
N GLU A 103 10.26 6.41 2.04
CA GLU A 103 10.58 5.25 1.21
C GLU A 103 9.80 4.00 1.66
N ALA A 104 9.67 3.76 2.97
CA ALA A 104 8.93 2.62 3.50
C ALA A 104 7.40 2.72 3.33
N MET A 105 6.87 3.93 3.13
CA MET A 105 5.44 4.18 2.93
C MET A 105 5.05 4.37 1.47
N ALA A 106 6.03 4.54 0.59
CA ALA A 106 5.79 4.77 -0.81
C ALA A 106 5.23 3.50 -1.48
N VAL A 107 4.37 3.69 -2.47
CA VAL A 107 3.68 2.61 -3.19
C VAL A 107 4.66 1.73 -3.98
N GLY A 108 5.80 2.29 -4.39
CA GLY A 108 6.82 1.59 -5.18
C GLY A 108 6.46 1.50 -6.66
N ASP A 109 7.12 0.58 -7.35
CA ASP A 109 7.10 0.50 -8.83
C ASP A 109 6.64 -0.86 -9.37
N ASP A 110 6.29 -1.83 -8.51
CA ASP A 110 5.84 -3.17 -8.94
C ASP A 110 4.35 -3.15 -9.30
N VAL A 111 4.05 -2.83 -10.57
CA VAL A 111 2.67 -2.66 -11.08
C VAL A 111 1.77 -3.85 -10.75
N GLU A 112 2.26 -5.08 -10.91
CA GLU A 112 1.45 -6.29 -10.69
C GLU A 112 1.11 -6.45 -9.20
N GLN A 113 2.07 -6.24 -8.30
CA GLN A 113 1.82 -6.30 -6.87
C GLN A 113 0.92 -5.13 -6.42
N ILE A 114 1.14 -3.94 -6.96
CA ILE A 114 0.35 -2.75 -6.63
C ILE A 114 -1.10 -2.93 -7.05
N LEU A 115 -1.38 -3.49 -8.22
CA LEU A 115 -2.76 -3.78 -8.66
C LEU A 115 -3.49 -4.71 -7.67
N ILE A 116 -2.79 -5.70 -7.10
CA ILE A 116 -3.33 -6.57 -6.05
C ILE A 116 -3.58 -5.78 -4.77
N ASP A 117 -2.61 -4.96 -4.35
CA ASP A 117 -2.70 -4.20 -3.12
C ASP A 117 -3.80 -3.13 -3.17
N LEU A 118 -4.05 -2.54 -4.34
CA LEU A 118 -5.13 -1.56 -4.54
C LEU A 118 -6.52 -2.16 -4.28
N GLU A 119 -6.70 -3.49 -4.40
CA GLU A 119 -7.97 -4.15 -4.02
C GLU A 119 -8.27 -4.06 -2.51
N THR A 120 -7.26 -3.71 -1.69
CA THR A 120 -7.40 -3.60 -0.22
C THR A 120 -7.81 -2.20 0.25
N VAL A 121 -7.77 -1.21 -0.63
CA VAL A 121 -8.12 0.19 -0.36
C VAL A 121 -9.30 0.63 -1.21
N ASN A 122 -9.97 1.72 -0.81
CA ASN A 122 -11.07 2.30 -1.59
C ASN A 122 -10.72 3.73 -1.95
N GLY A 123 -10.81 4.08 -3.23
CA GLY A 123 -10.47 5.42 -3.69
C GLY A 123 -11.51 6.48 -3.36
N ASP A 124 -11.02 7.65 -2.95
CA ASP A 124 -11.77 8.88 -2.84
C ASP A 124 -11.44 9.79 -4.04
N SER A 125 -12.34 9.84 -5.02
CA SER A 125 -12.17 10.67 -6.22
C SER A 125 -12.11 12.18 -5.92
N PHE A 126 -12.68 12.64 -4.80
CA PHE A 126 -12.53 14.03 -4.37
C PHE A 126 -11.11 14.28 -3.88
N ASN A 127 -10.55 13.40 -3.05
CA ASN A 127 -9.16 13.52 -2.63
C ASN A 127 -8.20 13.38 -3.82
N GLY A 128 -8.50 12.47 -4.75
CA GLY A 128 -7.78 12.30 -6.01
C GLY A 128 -7.74 13.59 -6.82
N GLN A 129 -8.86 14.31 -6.94
CA GLN A 129 -8.91 15.61 -7.60
C GLN A 129 -8.01 16.64 -6.90
N LEU A 130 -7.94 16.65 -5.57
CA LEU A 130 -7.08 17.57 -4.84
C LEU A 130 -5.60 17.27 -5.06
N LEU A 131 -5.19 15.99 -4.99
CA LEU A 131 -3.84 15.54 -5.32
C LEU A 131 -3.47 15.91 -6.76
N TYR A 132 -4.37 15.62 -7.71
CA TYR A 132 -4.20 15.89 -9.13
C TYR A 132 -3.94 17.38 -9.43
N ASN A 133 -4.65 18.26 -8.73
CA ASN A 133 -4.52 19.71 -8.88
C ASN A 133 -3.42 20.33 -8.01
N GLY A 134 -2.71 19.51 -7.21
CA GLY A 134 -1.68 20.00 -6.29
C GLY A 134 -2.23 20.83 -5.12
N LEU A 135 -3.48 20.60 -4.74
CA LEU A 135 -4.13 21.22 -3.58
C LEU A 135 -3.89 20.44 -2.29
N GLU A 136 -3.66 19.13 -2.40
CA GLU A 136 -3.13 18.28 -1.32
C GLU A 136 -1.69 17.86 -1.65
N PRO A 137 -0.79 17.82 -0.65
CA PRO A 137 0.57 17.33 -0.85
C PRO A 137 0.59 15.81 -1.01
N ALA A 138 1.55 15.32 -1.78
CA ALA A 138 1.85 13.90 -1.85
C ALA A 138 2.57 13.42 -0.56
N LEU A 139 2.90 12.13 -0.48
CA LEU A 139 3.58 11.51 0.67
C LEU A 139 4.84 12.28 1.12
N ASP A 140 5.59 12.84 0.18
CA ASP A 140 6.82 13.60 0.47
C ASP A 140 6.59 15.06 0.91
N GLY A 141 5.33 15.47 1.05
CA GLY A 141 4.94 16.82 1.47
C GLY A 141 4.92 17.86 0.35
N THR A 142 5.09 17.48 -0.92
CA THR A 142 5.10 18.41 -2.05
C THR A 142 3.98 18.10 -3.07
N PRO A 143 3.45 19.11 -3.79
CA PRO A 143 2.34 18.91 -4.72
C PRO A 143 2.76 18.16 -5.99
N LEU A 144 1.83 17.40 -6.59
CA LEU A 144 2.04 16.68 -7.86
C LEU A 144 1.80 17.57 -9.09
N THR A 145 0.71 18.35 -9.06
CA THR A 145 0.32 19.29 -10.12
C THR A 145 0.18 18.65 -11.52
N CYS A 146 -0.44 17.47 -11.60
CA CYS A 146 -0.73 16.74 -12.84
C CYS A 146 -1.48 17.62 -13.86
N SER A 147 -2.41 18.44 -13.36
CA SER A 147 -3.20 19.36 -14.17
C SER A 147 -2.35 20.33 -15.00
N SER A 148 -1.14 20.70 -14.55
CA SER A 148 -0.29 21.64 -15.29
C SER A 148 0.08 21.17 -16.71
N CYS A 149 0.12 19.86 -16.96
CA CYS A 149 0.40 19.29 -18.28
C CYS A 149 -0.84 18.73 -18.98
N HIS A 150 -1.79 18.20 -18.21
CA HIS A 150 -2.97 17.48 -18.72
C HIS A 150 -4.23 18.35 -18.87
N LEU A 151 -4.10 19.69 -18.90
CA LEU A 151 -5.25 20.60 -19.02
C LEU A 151 -5.71 20.87 -20.46
N SER A 152 -4.81 20.87 -21.46
CA SER A 152 -5.12 21.49 -22.78
C SER A 152 -4.59 20.76 -24.02
N GLU A 153 -4.37 19.45 -23.94
CA GLU A 153 -3.82 18.59 -25.02
C GLU A 153 -2.43 18.99 -25.56
N ALA A 154 -1.89 20.14 -25.14
CA ALA A 154 -0.70 20.74 -25.74
C ALA A 154 0.59 20.00 -25.42
N VAL A 155 0.66 19.37 -24.23
CA VAL A 155 1.87 18.71 -23.70
C VAL A 155 1.59 17.26 -23.30
N ALA A 156 0.36 16.98 -22.86
CA ALA A 156 -0.10 15.65 -22.52
C ALA A 156 -1.59 15.50 -22.89
N PRO A 157 -2.13 14.27 -23.03
CA PRO A 157 -3.55 14.05 -23.21
C PRO A 157 -4.37 14.80 -22.16
N PRO A 158 -5.53 15.38 -22.52
CA PRO A 158 -6.30 16.14 -21.54
C PRO A 158 -6.85 15.19 -20.47
N THR A 159 -7.17 15.74 -19.32
CA THR A 159 -7.75 14.99 -18.19
C THR A 159 -9.18 14.57 -18.51
N GLU A 160 -9.95 15.51 -19.06
CA GLU A 160 -11.36 15.33 -19.38
C GLU A 160 -11.53 14.19 -20.39
N GLY A 161 -12.44 13.25 -20.12
CA GLY A 161 -12.70 12.10 -21.00
C GLY A 161 -11.55 11.09 -21.07
N THR A 162 -10.59 11.13 -20.14
CA THR A 162 -9.46 10.20 -20.17
C THR A 162 -9.91 8.75 -20.05
N TRP A 163 -10.93 8.46 -19.26
CA TRP A 163 -11.41 7.10 -19.07
C TRP A 163 -12.07 6.54 -20.34
N THR A 164 -12.89 7.37 -21.01
CA THR A 164 -13.46 7.04 -22.32
C THR A 164 -12.36 6.77 -23.35
N ARG A 165 -11.34 7.65 -23.46
CA ARG A 165 -10.24 7.43 -24.41
C ARG A 165 -9.42 6.18 -24.10
N ILE A 166 -9.21 5.84 -22.84
CA ILE A 166 -8.49 4.62 -22.47
C ILE A 166 -9.27 3.40 -22.96
N THR A 167 -10.54 3.30 -22.57
CA THR A 167 -11.37 2.12 -22.85
C THR A 167 -11.73 1.98 -24.33
N GLU A 168 -12.03 3.08 -25.01
CA GLU A 168 -12.50 3.04 -26.40
C GLU A 168 -11.40 3.17 -27.45
N GLU A 169 -10.26 3.79 -27.13
CA GLU A 169 -9.17 4.02 -28.09
C GLU A 169 -7.87 3.32 -27.71
N ARG A 170 -7.34 3.54 -26.49
CA ARG A 170 -5.99 3.08 -26.13
C ARG A 170 -5.91 1.58 -26.03
N LEU A 171 -6.86 0.93 -25.36
CA LEU A 171 -6.91 -0.53 -25.23
C LEU A 171 -7.19 -1.27 -26.56
N GLN A 172 -7.40 -0.54 -27.67
CA GLN A 172 -7.48 -1.13 -29.01
C GLN A 172 -6.09 -1.26 -29.67
N ASP A 173 -5.05 -0.68 -29.08
CA ASP A 173 -3.67 -0.82 -29.54
C ASP A 173 -3.16 -2.23 -29.25
N PRO A 174 -2.66 -2.99 -30.25
CA PRO A 174 -2.08 -4.31 -30.03
C PRO A 174 -0.91 -4.33 -29.03
N ALA A 175 -0.23 -3.19 -28.81
CA ALA A 175 0.81 -3.08 -27.79
C ALA A 175 0.29 -3.23 -26.35
N LEU A 176 -1.01 -3.03 -26.14
CA LEU A 176 -1.70 -3.10 -24.84
C LEU A 176 -2.61 -4.34 -24.76
N GLU A 177 -2.33 -5.39 -25.56
CA GLU A 177 -3.11 -6.62 -25.53
C GLU A 177 -3.08 -7.26 -24.14
N GLY A 178 -4.26 -7.48 -23.56
CA GLY A 178 -4.43 -8.06 -22.23
C GLY A 178 -4.50 -7.05 -21.09
N TYR A 179 -4.29 -5.76 -21.36
CA TYR A 179 -4.47 -4.71 -20.36
C TYR A 179 -5.96 -4.45 -20.11
N ASP A 180 -6.28 -4.10 -18.88
CA ASP A 180 -7.50 -3.36 -18.56
C ASP A 180 -7.17 -1.87 -18.32
N ALA A 181 -8.22 -1.06 -18.12
CA ALA A 181 -8.05 0.37 -17.97
C ALA A 181 -7.32 0.76 -16.68
N ARG A 182 -7.45 -0.03 -15.60
CA ARG A 182 -6.77 0.24 -14.33
C ARG A 182 -5.28 -0.08 -14.44
N HIS A 183 -4.92 -1.22 -15.02
CA HIS A 183 -3.53 -1.56 -15.36
C HIS A 183 -2.90 -0.43 -16.17
N TYR A 184 -3.56 0.02 -17.24
CA TYR A 184 -3.06 1.10 -18.08
C TYR A 184 -2.77 2.38 -17.28
N ILE A 185 -3.70 2.83 -16.42
CA ILE A 185 -3.50 4.04 -15.61
C ILE A 185 -2.37 3.85 -14.59
N VAL A 186 -2.34 2.73 -13.87
CA VAL A 186 -1.30 2.45 -12.86
C VAL A 186 0.08 2.46 -13.53
N GLU A 187 0.26 1.73 -14.63
CA GLU A 187 1.54 1.72 -15.35
C GLU A 187 1.86 3.10 -15.94
N SER A 188 0.88 3.83 -16.47
CA SER A 188 1.12 5.20 -16.97
C SER A 188 1.59 6.18 -15.89
N ILE A 189 1.17 5.99 -14.64
CA ILE A 189 1.61 6.83 -13.52
C ILE A 189 3.00 6.40 -13.02
N LEU A 190 3.23 5.11 -12.84
CA LEU A 190 4.46 4.59 -12.22
C LEU A 190 5.61 4.49 -13.24
N HIS A 191 5.29 4.13 -14.48
CA HIS A 191 6.21 3.93 -15.61
C HIS A 191 5.74 4.72 -16.85
N PRO A 192 5.75 6.05 -16.81
CA PRO A 192 5.12 6.88 -17.85
C PRO A 192 5.67 6.72 -19.27
N ASP A 193 6.89 6.18 -19.40
CA ASP A 193 7.53 5.91 -20.70
C ASP A 193 7.35 4.45 -21.19
N ALA A 194 6.67 3.58 -20.41
CA ALA A 194 6.35 2.21 -20.84
C ALA A 194 5.40 2.20 -22.05
N TYR A 195 4.41 3.10 -22.06
CA TYR A 195 3.56 3.38 -23.21
C TYR A 195 3.38 4.89 -23.39
N VAL A 196 3.93 5.43 -24.48
CA VAL A 196 3.77 6.85 -24.83
C VAL A 196 2.69 6.99 -25.89
N VAL A 197 1.62 7.70 -25.54
CA VAL A 197 0.49 7.94 -26.45
C VAL A 197 0.99 8.56 -27.77
N PRO A 198 0.57 8.03 -28.94
CA PRO A 198 0.98 8.59 -30.23
C PRO A 198 0.72 10.09 -30.33
N GLY A 199 1.74 10.84 -30.76
CA GLY A 199 1.68 12.30 -30.89
C GLY A 199 2.28 13.07 -29.70
N TYR A 200 2.57 12.41 -28.58
CA TYR A 200 3.25 13.01 -27.43
C TYR A 200 4.74 12.66 -27.39
N THR A 201 5.51 13.47 -26.64
CA THR A 201 6.96 13.32 -26.51
C THR A 201 7.29 12.50 -25.26
N PRO A 202 8.17 11.48 -25.35
CA PRO A 202 8.59 10.69 -24.19
C PRO A 202 9.41 11.53 -23.19
N ASN A 203 9.56 11.04 -21.96
CA ASN A 203 10.32 11.64 -20.85
C ASN A 203 9.80 13.02 -20.39
N LEU A 204 8.55 13.36 -20.70
CA LEU A 204 7.92 14.60 -20.20
C LEU A 204 7.18 14.39 -18.88
N MET A 205 6.52 13.25 -18.72
CA MET A 205 5.83 12.92 -17.47
C MET A 205 6.86 12.42 -16.43
N PRO A 206 6.86 12.95 -15.20
CA PRO A 206 7.84 12.53 -14.18
C PRO A 206 7.74 11.05 -13.82
N ALA A 207 8.85 10.32 -13.83
CA ALA A 207 8.93 8.89 -13.48
C ALA A 207 9.26 8.65 -11.99
N ALA A 208 8.75 9.50 -11.10
CA ALA A 208 9.06 9.45 -9.67
C ALA A 208 7.83 9.16 -8.80
N PHE A 209 6.67 8.89 -9.39
CA PHE A 209 5.41 8.83 -8.65
C PHE A 209 5.33 7.63 -7.69
N GLY A 210 6.00 6.51 -8.01
CA GLY A 210 6.11 5.36 -7.10
C GLY A 210 6.78 5.67 -5.76
N PHE A 211 7.65 6.67 -5.70
CA PHE A 211 8.35 7.11 -4.46
C PHE A 211 7.67 8.30 -3.77
N ARG A 212 6.57 8.78 -4.35
CA ARG A 212 5.93 10.05 -4.03
C ARG A 212 4.51 9.88 -3.54
N LEU A 213 3.88 8.77 -3.90
CA LEU A 213 2.54 8.39 -3.50
C LEU A 213 2.64 7.22 -2.52
N ASP A 214 1.76 7.19 -1.54
CA ASP A 214 1.40 5.94 -0.88
C ASP A 214 0.27 5.23 -1.67
N LEU A 215 -0.07 4.01 -1.25
CA LEU A 215 -1.09 3.18 -1.92
C LEU A 215 -2.47 3.87 -1.98
N GLN A 216 -2.88 4.56 -0.92
CA GLN A 216 -4.19 5.24 -0.86
C GLN A 216 -4.21 6.46 -1.79
N GLN A 217 -3.13 7.25 -1.81
CA GLN A 217 -3.01 8.41 -2.71
C GLN A 217 -3.02 8.00 -4.18
N LEU A 218 -2.40 6.87 -4.52
CA LEU A 218 -2.49 6.30 -5.87
C LEU A 218 -3.93 5.89 -6.20
N GLU A 219 -4.61 5.20 -5.28
CA GLU A 219 -6.00 4.78 -5.49
C GLU A 219 -6.96 5.97 -5.65
N ASP A 220 -6.78 7.02 -4.84
CA ASP A 220 -7.56 8.25 -4.93
C ASP A 220 -7.39 8.92 -6.31
N LEU A 221 -6.15 9.00 -6.80
CA LEU A 221 -5.86 9.50 -8.14
C LEU A 221 -6.54 8.65 -9.23
N ILE A 222 -6.48 7.32 -9.11
CA ILE A 222 -7.13 6.42 -10.06
C ILE A 222 -8.64 6.63 -10.05
N ALA A 223 -9.27 6.69 -8.87
CA ALA A 223 -10.71 6.94 -8.72
C ALA A 223 -11.13 8.29 -9.34
N TYR A 224 -10.29 9.32 -9.22
CA TYR A 224 -10.53 10.60 -9.91
C TYR A 224 -10.45 10.47 -11.43
N LEU A 225 -9.44 9.76 -11.95
CA LEU A 225 -9.26 9.56 -13.39
C LEU A 225 -10.34 8.67 -14.01
N GLU A 226 -10.80 7.64 -13.28
CA GLU A 226 -11.94 6.80 -13.62
C GLU A 226 -13.22 7.62 -13.78
N SER A 227 -13.38 8.67 -12.96
CA SER A 227 -14.54 9.56 -13.04
C SER A 227 -14.46 10.56 -14.20
N GLN A 228 -13.40 10.55 -15.01
CA GLN A 228 -13.28 11.43 -16.18
C GLN A 228 -13.80 10.69 -17.43
N ASP A 229 -15.09 10.39 -17.42
CA ASP A 229 -15.83 9.88 -18.57
C ASP A 229 -16.44 11.02 -19.40
N GLN A 230 -16.76 10.72 -20.65
CA GLN A 230 -17.48 11.56 -21.60
C GLN A 230 -18.33 10.69 -22.52
#